data_AF-A0A2E0AN97-F1
#
_entry.id   AF-A0A2E0AN97-F1
#
_cell.length_a   1.000
_cell.length_b   1.000
_cell.length_c   1.000
_cell.angle_alpha   90.00
_cell.angle_beta   90.00
_cell.angle_gamma   90.00
#
_symmetry.space_group_name_H-M   'P 1'
#
loop_
_entity.id
_entity.type
_entity.pdbx_description
1 polymer ?
#
loop_
_entity_poly.entity_id
_entity_poly.type
_entity_poly.pdbx_seq_one_letter_code
_entity_poly.pdbx_strand_id
1 'polypeptide(L)' 'MAESDATHSAVMARLTLSALARASRDPSCWREPTVHRALLVSGLSVLTDAARRLNEDLDQKS' A
#
# COMPACT_ATOMS: atom_id res chain seq x y z
N MET A 1 2.26 19.26 7.57
CA MET A 1 2.08 17.92 8.18
C MET A 1 1.71 16.83 7.16
N ALA A 2 1.80 17.07 5.84
CA ALA A 2 1.47 16.08 4.79
C ALA A 2 2.67 15.21 4.32
N GLU A 3 3.89 15.68 4.57
CA GLU A 3 5.12 15.03 4.12
C GLU A 3 5.41 13.72 4.88
N SER A 4 5.02 13.64 6.15
CA SER A 4 5.14 12.43 6.97
C SER A 4 4.19 11.32 6.50
N ASP A 5 2.96 11.65 6.13
CA ASP A 5 2.00 10.68 5.57
C ASP A 5 2.44 10.19 4.18
N ALA A 6 3.03 11.08 3.36
CA ALA A 6 3.61 10.72 2.06
C ALA A 6 4.71 9.68 2.18
N THR A 7 5.62 9.95 3.11
CA THR A 7 6.76 9.09 3.38
C THR A 7 6.31 7.75 3.96
N HIS A 8 5.32 7.77 4.86
CA HIS A 8 4.77 6.57 5.49
C HIS A 8 4.00 5.69 4.49
N SER A 9 3.18 6.29 3.64
CA SER A 9 2.47 5.62 2.54
C SER A 9 3.43 4.98 1.53
N ALA A 10 4.51 5.68 1.17
CA ALA A 10 5.55 5.14 0.28
C ALA A 10 6.31 3.96 0.92
N VAL A 11 6.60 4.02 2.22
CA VAL A 11 7.21 2.90 2.97
C VAL A 11 6.27 1.70 3.01
N MET A 12 4.99 1.93 3.32
CA MET A 12 3.95 0.89 3.31
C MET A 12 3.77 0.26 1.93
N ALA A 13 3.85 1.04 0.86
CA ALA A 13 3.81 0.55 -0.52
C ALA A 13 4.97 -0.41 -0.80
N ARG A 14 6.20 -0.02 -0.44
CA ARG A 14 7.40 -0.85 -0.63
C ARG A 14 7.36 -2.11 0.22
N LEU A 15 6.90 -2.02 1.47
CA LEU A 15 6.73 -3.18 2.35
C LEU A 15 5.68 -4.15 1.80
N THR A 16 4.54 -3.63 1.32
CA THR A 16 3.47 -4.43 0.71
C THR A 16 3.94 -5.12 -0.56
N LEU A 17 4.63 -4.40 -1.46
CA LEU A 17 5.21 -4.97 -2.67
C LEU A 17 6.28 -6.03 -2.36
N SER A 18 7.10 -5.81 -1.33
CA SER A 18 8.12 -6.77 -0.89
C SER A 18 7.49 -8.02 -0.28
N ALA A 19 6.44 -7.85 0.52
CA ALA A 19 5.65 -8.96 1.08
C ALA A 19 4.97 -9.75 -0.05
N LEU A 20 4.37 -9.07 -1.03
CA LEU A 20 3.74 -9.68 -2.19
C LEU A 20 4.76 -10.42 -3.07
N ALA A 21 5.93 -9.86 -3.30
CA ALA A 21 7.00 -10.49 -4.07
C ALA A 21 7.63 -11.70 -3.37
N ARG A 22 7.62 -11.73 -2.03
CA ARG A 22 7.99 -12.92 -1.25
C ARG A 22 6.89 -13.96 -1.31
N ALA A 23 5.64 -13.52 -1.17
CA ALA A 23 4.48 -14.38 -1.21
C ALA A 23 4.27 -15.02 -2.58
N SER A 24 4.60 -14.33 -3.67
CA SER A 24 4.55 -14.89 -5.03
C SER A 24 5.60 -15.97 -5.28
N ARG A 25 6.73 -15.94 -4.56
CA ARG A 25 7.78 -16.98 -4.64
C ARG A 25 7.49 -18.18 -3.76
N ASP A 26 6.80 -17.98 -2.64
CA ASP A 26 6.42 -19.05 -1.73
C ASP A 26 4.90 -19.08 -1.51
N PRO A 27 4.15 -19.86 -2.29
CA PRO A 27 2.70 -19.93 -2.19
C PRO A 27 2.21 -20.51 -0.85
N SER A 28 3.09 -21.15 -0.06
CA SER A 28 2.71 -21.70 1.24
C SER A 28 2.36 -20.62 2.26
N CYS A 29 2.90 -19.41 2.14
CA CYS A 29 2.59 -18.29 3.04
C CYS A 29 1.17 -17.72 2.85
N TRP A 30 0.52 -18.00 1.72
CA TRP A 30 -0.88 -17.59 1.45
C TRP A 30 -1.88 -18.41 2.28
N ARG A 31 -1.44 -19.53 2.88
CA ARG A 31 -2.28 -20.37 3.76
C ARG A 31 -2.64 -19.68 5.07
N GLU A 32 -1.91 -18.64 5.46
CA GLU A 32 -2.23 -17.86 6.64
C GLU A 32 -3.26 -16.75 6.32
N PRO A 33 -4.47 -16.79 6.90
CA PRO A 33 -5.50 -15.78 6.66
C PRO A 33 -5.04 -14.37 7.07
N THR A 34 -4.19 -14.29 8.10
CA THR A 34 -3.63 -13.04 8.61
C THR A 34 -2.71 -12.36 7.58
N VAL A 35 -1.91 -13.13 6.83
CA VAL A 35 -1.01 -12.61 5.79
C VAL A 35 -1.83 -12.03 4.64
N HIS A 36 -2.87 -12.74 4.18
CA HIS A 36 -3.82 -12.23 3.18
C HIS A 36 -4.44 -10.91 3.62
N ARG A 37 -4.94 -10.86 4.85
CA ARG A 37 -5.60 -9.68 5.39
C ARG A 37 -4.64 -8.51 5.53
N ALA A 38 -3.44 -8.75 6.04
CA ALA A 38 -2.40 -7.74 6.16
C ALA A 38 -2.05 -7.15 4.79
N LEU A 39 -1.87 -7.99 3.78
CA LEU A 39 -1.48 -7.58 2.43
C LEU A 39 -2.61 -6.82 1.70
N LEU A 40 -3.85 -7.25 1.86
CA LEU A 40 -5.02 -6.55 1.34
C LEU A 40 -5.23 -5.20 2.03
N VAL A 41 -5.15 -5.15 3.35
CA VAL A 41 -5.38 -3.91 4.13
C VAL A 41 -4.24 -2.91 3.90
N SER A 42 -2.98 -3.37 3.87
CA SER A 42 -1.84 -2.50 3.59
C SER A 42 -1.85 -1.99 2.15
N GLY A 43 -2.16 -2.86 1.18
CA GLY A 43 -2.29 -2.48 -0.23
C GLY A 43 -3.44 -1.51 -0.49
N LEU A 44 -4.61 -1.76 0.10
CA LEU A 44 -5.78 -0.88 -0.02
C LEU A 44 -5.51 0.50 0.60
N SER A 45 -4.83 0.54 1.74
CA SER A 45 -4.46 1.82 2.40
C SER A 45 -3.55 2.66 1.52
N VAL A 46 -2.55 2.03 0.90
CA VAL A 46 -1.63 2.69 -0.04
C VAL A 46 -2.38 3.20 -1.28
N LEU A 47 -3.26 2.38 -1.87
CA LEU A 47 -4.06 2.79 -3.03
C LEU A 47 -5.00 3.95 -2.73
N THR A 48 -5.63 3.93 -1.55
CA THR A 48 -6.54 5.00 -1.11
C THR A 48 -5.78 6.31 -0.87
N ASP A 49 -4.58 6.22 -0.30
CA ASP A 49 -3.72 7.39 -0.09
C ASP A 49 -3.20 7.96 -1.42
N ALA A 50 -2.79 7.09 -2.35
CA ALA A 50 -2.39 7.50 -3.70
C ALA A 50 -3.55 8.14 -4.49
N ALA A 51 -4.76 7.58 -4.41
CA ALA A 51 -5.95 8.13 -5.05
C ALA A 51 -6.33 9.50 -4.47
N ARG A 52 -6.20 9.68 -3.15
CA ARG A 52 -6.44 10.98 -2.48
C ARG A 52 -5.48 12.04 -2.98
N ARG A 53 -4.17 11.74 -3.01
CA ARG A 53 -3.14 12.65 -3.52
C ARG A 53 -3.39 13.02 -4.98
N LEU A 54 -3.76 12.04 -5.81
CA LEU A 54 -4.09 12.30 -7.21
C LEU A 54 -5.27 13.26 -7.34
N ASN A 55 -6.30 13.12 -6.49
CA ASN A 55 -7.44 14.02 -6.48
C ASN A 55 -7.05 15.43 -6.00
N GLU A 56 -6.24 15.54 -4.95
CA GLU A 56 -5.69 16.82 -4.48
C GLU A 56 -4.86 17.53 -5.57
N ASP A 57 -4.02 16.79 -6.30
CA ASP A 57 -3.22 17.31 -7.41
C ASP A 57 -4.08 17.77 -8.59
N LEU A 58 -5.20 17.08 -8.86
CA LEU A 58 -6.16 17.45 -9.90
C LEU A 58 -6.96 18.70 -9.50
N ASP A 59 -7.42 18.77 -8.24
CA ASP A 59 -8.17 19.90 -7.70
C ASP A 59 -7.29 21.16 -7.60
N GLN A 60 -5.98 21.02 -7.29
CA GLN A 60 -5.03 22.14 -7.31
C GLN A 60 -4.72 22.67 -8.72
N LYS A 61 -5.01 21.89 -9.77
CA LYS A 61 -4.80 22.27 -11.17
C LYS A 61 -6.04 22.85 -11.84
N SER A 62 -7.18 22.88 -11.15
CA SER A 62 -8.44 23.49 -11.61
C SER A 62 -8.59 24.94 -11.13
#